data_AF-A0A9D8T478-F1
#
_entry.id   AF-A0A9D8T478-F1
#
_cell.length_a   1.000
_cell.length_b   1.000
_cell.length_c   1.000
_cell.angle_alpha   90.00
_cell.angle_beta   90.00
_cell.angle_gamma   90.00
#
_symmetry.space_group_name_H-M   'P 1'
#
loop_
_entity.id
_entity.type
_entity.pdbx_description
1 polymer ?
#
loop_
_entity_poly.entity_id
_entity_poly.type
_entity_poly.pdbx_seq_one_letter_code
_entity_poly.pdbx_strand_id
1 'polypeptide(L)'
;MSILLLPFFFLFYAAPVNAGDADNTETWNTLSATSGCIGEKIFCYSDWQAFFAELKSDGEKFESVLSVFPDQKESKVHICNWENASNGVLAVLVAEQVTGRSWLDYNGKNPVILEAVKQAKTTLPQHGPLKKILADPACVRDLQDFFRRGYAAVTKVPDEEFPFWYSAFSPSWTPLQVSCFPFALFHEQKTSVYGLDLGLIGRIQDKAYGISFAPLFSCTRNHCGINLSGVFALSGTNKGLTIAPVTMTQDNHGVVIGLINTGVAEQESGGVQVGLINEADNGILQIGLINQGHDNSKVQIGLYNKSNGSIQFGLINHNADALIPWMPLINFSMPDKVEMSAE
;
A
#
# COMPACT_ATOMS: atom_id res chain seq x y z
N MET A 1 4.19 13.39 27.76
CA MET A 1 3.56 14.56 27.12
C MET A 1 3.29 14.16 25.68
N SER A 2 2.12 13.55 25.43
CA SER A 2 1.73 13.12 24.09
C SER A 2 1.41 14.37 23.29
N ILE A 3 2.31 14.78 22.40
CA ILE A 3 1.99 15.79 21.40
C ILE A 3 0.94 15.14 20.51
N LEU A 4 -0.31 15.58 20.67
CA LEU A 4 -1.42 15.23 19.80
C LEU A 4 -1.09 15.74 18.38
N LEU A 5 -0.44 14.91 17.59
CA LEU A 5 -0.54 14.96 16.14
C LEU A 5 -1.97 14.54 15.80
N LEU A 6 -2.78 15.52 15.42
CA LEU A 6 -4.11 15.34 14.85
C LEU A 6 -4.09 14.20 13.81
N PRO A 7 -5.03 13.25 13.88
CA PRO A 7 -5.16 12.24 12.85
C PRO A 7 -5.80 12.89 11.61
N PHE A 8 -4.98 13.38 10.68
CA PHE A 8 -5.40 13.51 9.28
C PHE A 8 -5.30 12.13 8.62
N PHE A 9 -6.22 11.25 9.03
CA PHE A 9 -6.56 10.05 8.27
C PHE A 9 -7.27 10.49 7.00
N PHE A 10 -6.72 10.17 5.84
CA PHE A 10 -7.56 9.95 4.67
C PHE A 10 -8.31 8.62 4.90
N LEU A 11 -9.64 8.73 5.04
CA LEU A 11 -10.58 7.62 5.10
C LEU A 11 -10.47 6.76 3.82
N PHE A 12 -10.14 5.48 3.97
CA PHE A 12 -11.05 4.44 3.49
C PHE A 12 -11.78 3.91 4.71
N TYR A 13 -12.97 4.45 4.96
CA TYR A 13 -13.89 3.88 5.94
C TYR A 13 -14.57 2.69 5.29
N ALA A 14 -14.08 1.47 5.52
CA ALA A 14 -14.92 0.30 5.40
C ALA A 14 -15.79 0.28 6.67
N ALA A 15 -16.96 0.91 6.60
CA ALA A 15 -17.99 0.69 7.61
C ALA A 15 -18.28 -0.83 7.67
N PRO A 16 -18.40 -1.45 8.85
CA PRO A 16 -19.00 -2.78 8.93
C PRO A 16 -20.42 -2.67 8.37
N VAL A 17 -20.66 -3.29 7.22
CA VAL A 17 -21.97 -3.34 6.59
C VAL A 17 -22.85 -4.24 7.45
N ASN A 18 -23.70 -3.65 8.28
CA ASN A 18 -24.80 -4.38 8.89
C ASN A 18 -25.82 -4.72 7.79
N ALA A 19 -26.21 -5.99 7.73
CA ALA A 19 -27.03 -6.59 6.66
C ALA A 19 -28.52 -6.16 6.69
N GLY A 20 -28.82 -4.89 6.96
CA GLY A 20 -30.18 -4.41 7.22
C GLY A 20 -30.71 -3.27 6.36
N ASP A 21 -29.86 -2.45 5.72
CA ASP A 21 -30.33 -1.20 5.11
C ASP A 21 -30.41 -1.21 3.57
N ALA A 22 -31.43 -0.53 3.06
CA ALA A 22 -31.73 -0.35 1.64
C ALA A 22 -30.62 0.37 0.84
N ASP A 23 -29.72 1.09 1.53
CA ASP A 23 -28.54 1.78 0.99
C ASP A 23 -27.47 0.85 0.41
N ASN A 24 -27.59 -0.47 0.64
CA ASN A 24 -26.68 -1.45 0.06
C ASN A 24 -26.82 -1.57 -1.46
N THR A 25 -27.99 -1.24 -2.03
CA THR A 25 -28.22 -1.39 -3.48
C THR A 25 -27.30 -0.48 -4.30
N GLU A 26 -27.03 0.74 -3.84
CA GLU A 26 -26.16 1.70 -4.53
C GLU A 26 -24.68 1.30 -4.44
N THR A 27 -24.25 0.82 -3.27
CA THR A 27 -22.89 0.28 -3.07
C THR A 27 -22.65 -0.98 -3.91
N TRP A 28 -23.64 -1.88 -3.98
CA TRP A 28 -23.59 -3.09 -4.81
C TRP A 28 -23.66 -2.79 -6.32
N ASN A 29 -24.44 -1.81 -6.73
CA ASN A 29 -24.46 -1.32 -8.12
C ASN A 29 -23.14 -0.65 -8.49
N THR A 30 -22.47 0.01 -7.54
CA THR A 30 -21.16 0.64 -7.76
C THR A 30 -20.04 -0.41 -7.86
N LEU A 31 -20.10 -1.48 -7.05
CA LEU A 31 -19.15 -2.60 -7.12
C LEU A 31 -19.30 -3.45 -8.40
N SER A 32 -20.54 -3.65 -8.87
CA SER A 32 -20.84 -4.30 -10.15
C SER A 32 -20.60 -3.39 -11.38
N ALA A 33 -20.38 -2.09 -11.16
CA ALA A 33 -19.97 -1.11 -12.16
C ALA A 33 -18.44 -0.94 -12.25
N THR A 34 -17.65 -1.96 -11.90
CA THR A 34 -16.21 -1.98 -12.18
C THR A 34 -16.01 -2.02 -13.69
N SER A 35 -15.71 -0.84 -14.25
CA SER A 35 -15.58 -0.61 -15.67
C SER A 35 -14.24 -1.14 -16.21
N GLY A 36 -14.31 -1.76 -17.39
CA GLY A 36 -13.13 -2.10 -18.19
C GLY A 36 -13.01 -1.13 -19.36
N CYS A 37 -11.78 -0.77 -19.75
CA CYS A 37 -11.55 0.10 -20.89
C CYS A 37 -10.98 -0.69 -22.08
N ILE A 38 -11.48 -0.41 -23.29
CA ILE A 38 -10.83 -0.79 -24.55
C ILE A 38 -10.55 0.51 -25.31
N GLY A 39 -9.28 0.88 -25.44
CA GLY A 39 -8.87 2.19 -25.95
C GLY A 39 -9.35 3.32 -25.01
N GLU A 40 -9.95 4.37 -25.56
CA GLU A 40 -10.45 5.53 -24.80
C GLU A 40 -11.89 5.35 -24.26
N LYS A 41 -12.54 4.20 -24.50
CA LYS A 41 -13.93 3.95 -24.08
C LYS A 41 -14.00 3.09 -22.83
N ILE A 42 -14.78 3.57 -21.87
CA ILE A 42 -15.16 2.90 -20.63
C ILE A 42 -16.42 2.07 -20.90
N PHE A 43 -16.37 0.77 -20.63
CA PHE A 43 -17.51 -0.16 -20.78
C PHE A 43 -18.06 -0.54 -19.41
N CYS A 44 -19.36 -0.33 -19.20
CA CYS A 44 -20.08 -0.84 -18.04
C CYS A 44 -20.61 -2.27 -18.30
N TYR A 45 -21.12 -2.94 -17.26
CA TYR A 45 -21.59 -4.34 -17.36
C TYR A 45 -22.64 -4.55 -18.46
N SER A 46 -23.57 -3.60 -18.63
CA SER A 46 -24.57 -3.67 -19.70
C SER A 46 -23.96 -3.48 -21.09
N ASP A 47 -22.90 -2.68 -21.22
CA ASP A 47 -22.18 -2.51 -22.49
C ASP A 47 -21.45 -3.79 -22.87
N TRP A 48 -20.89 -4.50 -21.88
CA TRP A 48 -20.30 -5.82 -22.08
C TRP A 48 -21.34 -6.85 -22.52
N GLN A 49 -22.51 -6.90 -21.88
CA GLN A 49 -23.57 -7.81 -22.30
C GLN A 49 -24.07 -7.52 -23.71
N ALA A 50 -24.24 -6.24 -24.07
CA ALA A 50 -24.65 -5.82 -25.40
C ALA A 50 -23.58 -6.16 -26.45
N PHE A 51 -22.31 -5.89 -26.16
CA PHE A 51 -21.18 -6.24 -27.02
C PHE A 51 -21.09 -7.74 -27.28
N PHE A 52 -21.29 -8.58 -26.26
CA PHE A 52 -21.29 -10.03 -26.44
C PHE A 52 -22.54 -10.56 -27.14
N ALA A 53 -23.69 -9.92 -26.97
CA ALA A 53 -24.90 -10.25 -27.74
C ALA A 53 -24.71 -9.93 -29.22
N GLU A 54 -24.09 -8.78 -29.53
CA GLU A 54 -23.74 -8.36 -30.89
C GLU A 54 -22.73 -9.33 -31.52
N LEU A 55 -21.65 -9.66 -30.80
CA LEU A 55 -20.67 -10.66 -31.24
C LEU A 55 -21.32 -12.01 -31.53
N LYS A 56 -22.20 -12.51 -30.65
CA LYS A 56 -22.89 -13.79 -30.87
C LYS A 56 -23.85 -13.77 -32.06
N SER A 57 -24.41 -12.59 -32.39
CA SER A 57 -25.32 -12.44 -33.53
C SER A 57 -24.58 -12.41 -34.88
N ASP A 58 -23.30 -12.04 -34.86
CA ASP A 58 -22.44 -11.92 -36.03
C ASP A 58 -21.33 -13.00 -35.97
N GLY A 59 -21.66 -14.19 -36.47
CA GLY A 59 -20.80 -15.37 -36.37
C GLY A 59 -19.39 -15.18 -36.97
N GLU A 60 -19.24 -14.37 -38.01
CA GLU A 60 -17.92 -14.08 -38.59
C GLU A 60 -17.07 -13.16 -37.70
N LYS A 61 -17.68 -12.15 -37.06
CA LYS A 61 -16.98 -11.33 -36.06
C LYS A 61 -16.59 -12.15 -34.83
N PHE A 62 -17.47 -13.04 -34.39
CA PHE A 62 -17.17 -13.93 -33.26
C PHE A 62 -15.98 -14.85 -33.57
N GLU A 63 -15.98 -15.50 -34.74
CA GLU A 63 -14.88 -16.35 -35.17
C GLU A 63 -13.59 -15.55 -35.43
N SER A 64 -13.69 -14.30 -35.92
CA SER A 64 -12.52 -13.41 -36.05
C SER A 64 -11.92 -13.03 -34.70
N VAL A 65 -12.73 -12.74 -33.68
CA VAL A 65 -12.27 -12.49 -32.31
C VAL A 65 -11.68 -13.76 -31.69
N LEU A 66 -12.26 -14.92 -31.95
CA LEU A 66 -11.73 -16.21 -31.49
C LEU A 66 -10.40 -16.56 -32.18
N SER A 67 -10.21 -16.17 -33.45
CA SER A 67 -8.98 -16.43 -34.21
C SER A 67 -7.73 -15.72 -33.67
N VAL A 68 -7.91 -14.71 -32.81
CA VAL A 68 -6.82 -14.01 -32.11
C VAL A 68 -6.24 -14.86 -30.98
N PHE A 69 -6.95 -15.89 -30.53
CA PHE A 69 -6.51 -16.81 -29.48
C PHE A 69 -5.98 -18.11 -30.11
N PRO A 70 -4.84 -18.66 -29.62
CA PRO A 70 -4.23 -19.84 -30.20
C PRO A 70 -5.16 -21.06 -30.12
N ASP A 71 -5.14 -21.86 -31.18
CA ASP A 71 -6.10 -22.93 -31.48
C ASP A 71 -5.96 -24.11 -30.50
N GLN A 72 -6.68 -24.03 -29.38
CA GLN A 72 -6.84 -25.11 -28.39
C GLN A 72 -8.33 -25.31 -28.14
N LYS A 73 -8.78 -26.57 -28.14
CA LYS A 73 -10.17 -27.00 -27.86
C LYS A 73 -10.74 -26.49 -26.52
N GLU A 74 -9.90 -25.94 -25.66
CA GLU A 74 -10.21 -25.44 -24.31
C GLU A 74 -10.86 -24.04 -24.31
N SER A 75 -10.69 -23.25 -25.37
CA SER A 75 -11.17 -21.85 -25.43
C SER A 75 -12.69 -21.72 -25.43
N LYS A 76 -13.42 -22.74 -25.92
CA LYS A 76 -14.90 -22.78 -25.88
C LYS A 76 -15.47 -23.11 -24.48
N VAL A 77 -14.68 -23.75 -23.61
CA VAL A 77 -15.07 -24.06 -22.22
C VAL A 77 -14.88 -22.83 -21.31
N HIS A 78 -13.91 -21.96 -21.62
CA HIS A 78 -13.62 -20.76 -20.84
C HIS A 78 -14.73 -19.69 -20.88
N ILE A 79 -15.44 -19.54 -22.01
CA ILE A 79 -16.53 -18.56 -22.13
C ILE A 79 -17.75 -18.95 -21.28
N CYS A 80 -18.06 -20.25 -21.16
CA CYS A 80 -19.09 -20.75 -20.23
C CYS A 80 -18.64 -20.67 -18.75
N ASN A 81 -17.33 -20.64 -18.48
CA ASN A 81 -16.79 -20.48 -17.13
C ASN A 81 -16.77 -19.03 -16.64
N TRP A 82 -16.95 -18.04 -17.51
CA TRP A 82 -16.83 -16.63 -17.15
C TRP A 82 -18.02 -16.11 -16.33
N GLU A 83 -19.23 -16.59 -16.62
CA GLU A 83 -20.43 -16.34 -15.81
C GLU A 83 -20.33 -17.00 -14.42
N ASN A 84 -19.62 -18.13 -14.33
CA ASN A 84 -19.30 -18.78 -13.05
C ASN A 84 -18.15 -18.08 -12.31
N ALA A 85 -17.21 -17.46 -13.02
CA ALA A 85 -16.09 -16.73 -12.44
C ALA A 85 -16.54 -15.40 -11.82
N SER A 86 -17.42 -14.63 -12.47
CA SER A 86 -17.99 -13.40 -11.91
C SER A 86 -18.85 -13.68 -10.67
N ASN A 87 -19.69 -14.73 -10.72
CA ASN A 87 -20.40 -15.23 -9.55
C ASN A 87 -19.44 -15.76 -8.47
N GLY A 88 -18.36 -16.44 -8.85
CA GLY A 88 -17.34 -16.96 -7.93
C GLY A 88 -16.58 -15.86 -7.19
N VAL A 89 -16.14 -14.80 -7.89
CA VAL A 89 -15.48 -13.62 -7.30
C VAL A 89 -16.42 -12.90 -6.35
N LEU A 90 -17.69 -12.74 -6.73
CA LEU A 90 -18.71 -12.16 -5.86
C LEU A 90 -18.91 -13.01 -4.58
N ALA A 91 -18.86 -14.34 -4.69
CA ALA A 91 -18.91 -15.24 -3.53
C ALA A 91 -17.75 -15.04 -2.56
N VAL A 92 -16.52 -14.89 -3.09
CA VAL A 92 -15.30 -14.66 -2.29
C VAL A 92 -15.42 -13.34 -1.53
N LEU A 93 -15.77 -12.25 -2.22
CA LEU A 93 -15.89 -10.92 -1.63
C LEU A 93 -16.98 -10.87 -0.55
N VAL A 94 -18.14 -11.47 -0.81
CA VAL A 94 -19.24 -11.55 0.18
C VAL A 94 -18.79 -12.33 1.42
N ALA A 95 -18.10 -13.46 1.26
CA ALA A 95 -17.69 -14.28 2.38
C ALA A 95 -16.61 -13.61 3.26
N GLU A 96 -15.62 -12.94 2.66
CA GLU A 96 -14.58 -12.22 3.40
C GLU A 96 -15.15 -11.00 4.12
N GLN A 97 -16.01 -10.22 3.44
CA GLN A 97 -16.61 -9.02 4.01
C GLN A 97 -17.58 -9.34 5.16
N VAL A 98 -18.38 -10.41 5.05
CA VAL A 98 -19.35 -10.81 6.08
C VAL A 98 -18.67 -11.43 7.30
N THR A 99 -17.55 -12.13 7.13
CA THR A 99 -16.91 -12.87 8.23
C THR A 99 -15.66 -12.23 8.81
N GLY A 100 -15.06 -11.27 8.10
CA GLY A 100 -13.75 -10.72 8.46
C GLY A 100 -12.63 -11.77 8.44
N ARG A 101 -12.84 -12.91 7.78
CA ARG A 101 -11.88 -14.02 7.67
C ARG A 101 -11.60 -14.30 6.20
N SER A 102 -10.40 -14.78 5.90
CA SER A 102 -10.03 -15.10 4.53
C SER A 102 -10.94 -16.19 3.96
N TRP A 103 -11.31 -16.05 2.70
CA TRP A 103 -12.08 -17.05 1.94
C TRP A 103 -11.37 -18.41 1.93
N LEU A 104 -10.04 -18.42 2.04
CA LEU A 104 -9.23 -19.63 2.05
C LEU A 104 -9.46 -20.51 3.29
N ASP A 105 -10.00 -19.93 4.36
CA ASP A 105 -10.33 -20.62 5.63
C ASP A 105 -11.80 -21.09 5.67
N TYR A 106 -12.59 -20.75 4.65
CA TYR A 106 -14.01 -21.12 4.59
C TYR A 106 -14.18 -22.61 4.30
N ASN A 107 -14.78 -23.38 5.20
CA ASN A 107 -14.95 -24.83 5.02
C ASN A 107 -16.37 -25.23 4.59
N GLY A 108 -17.18 -24.28 4.10
CA GLY A 108 -18.58 -24.52 3.73
C GLY A 108 -19.54 -24.68 4.91
N LYS A 109 -19.06 -24.65 6.17
CA LYS A 109 -19.88 -24.90 7.36
C LYS A 109 -20.07 -23.67 8.26
N ASN A 110 -19.56 -22.51 7.88
CA ASN A 110 -19.74 -21.30 8.69
C ASN A 110 -21.22 -20.86 8.65
N PRO A 111 -21.96 -20.92 9.77
CA PRO A 111 -23.39 -20.63 9.80
C PRO A 111 -23.69 -19.17 9.45
N VAL A 112 -22.76 -18.24 9.69
CA VAL A 112 -22.91 -16.82 9.37
C VAL A 112 -22.93 -16.57 7.87
N ILE A 113 -22.03 -17.21 7.11
CA ILE A 113 -22.01 -17.12 5.65
C ILE A 113 -23.25 -17.78 5.06
N LEU A 114 -23.64 -18.95 5.56
CA LEU A 114 -24.84 -19.63 5.08
C LEU A 114 -26.10 -18.79 5.29
N GLU A 115 -26.18 -18.03 6.39
CA GLU A 115 -27.30 -17.13 6.66
C GLU A 115 -27.24 -15.86 5.80
N ALA A 116 -26.06 -15.27 5.61
CA ALA A 116 -25.88 -14.13 4.69
C ALA A 116 -26.21 -14.50 3.23
N VAL A 117 -25.86 -15.70 2.79
CA VAL A 117 -26.21 -16.23 1.46
C VAL A 117 -27.72 -16.47 1.34
N LYS A 118 -28.39 -16.92 2.41
CA LYS A 118 -29.86 -17.02 2.43
C LYS A 118 -30.53 -15.64 2.41
N GLN A 119 -29.96 -14.63 3.05
CA GLN A 119 -30.47 -13.25 3.03
C GLN A 119 -30.24 -12.59 1.67
N ALA A 120 -29.07 -12.76 1.06
CA ALA A 120 -28.79 -12.28 -0.31
C ALA A 120 -29.77 -12.87 -1.34
N LYS A 121 -30.25 -14.12 -1.12
CA LYS A 121 -31.26 -14.78 -1.95
C LYS A 121 -32.59 -14.01 -1.99
N THR A 122 -32.98 -13.36 -0.90
CA THR A 122 -34.22 -12.56 -0.86
C THR A 122 -34.06 -11.22 -1.55
N THR A 123 -32.84 -10.69 -1.60
CA THR A 123 -32.54 -9.35 -2.14
C THR A 123 -32.13 -9.39 -3.62
N LEU A 124 -31.54 -10.49 -4.11
CA LEU A 124 -30.99 -10.60 -5.48
C LEU A 124 -31.31 -11.97 -6.11
N PRO A 125 -32.55 -12.18 -6.60
CA PRO A 125 -33.02 -13.48 -7.10
C PRO A 125 -32.30 -13.98 -8.35
N GLN A 126 -31.64 -13.11 -9.13
CA GLN A 126 -30.86 -13.51 -10.32
C GLN A 126 -29.62 -14.37 -10.03
N HIS A 127 -29.15 -14.47 -8.78
CA HIS A 127 -27.94 -15.26 -8.44
C HIS A 127 -28.24 -16.68 -7.90
N GLY A 128 -29.31 -17.32 -8.38
CA GLY A 128 -29.61 -18.73 -8.09
C GLY A 128 -28.45 -19.72 -8.27
N PRO A 129 -27.53 -19.55 -9.26
CA PRO A 129 -26.34 -20.38 -9.41
C PRO A 129 -25.34 -20.27 -8.25
N LEU A 130 -25.17 -19.07 -7.68
CA LEU A 130 -24.24 -18.80 -6.57
C LEU A 130 -24.58 -19.65 -5.33
N LYS A 131 -25.88 -19.80 -5.06
CA LYS A 131 -26.38 -20.62 -3.97
C LYS A 131 -26.01 -22.09 -4.13
N LYS A 132 -26.07 -22.64 -5.35
CA LYS A 132 -25.72 -24.04 -5.62
C LYS A 132 -24.22 -24.26 -5.41
N ILE A 133 -23.39 -23.31 -5.80
CA ILE A 133 -21.93 -23.35 -5.63
C ILE A 133 -21.55 -23.29 -4.15
N LEU A 134 -22.14 -22.38 -3.37
CA LEU A 134 -21.81 -22.22 -1.94
C LEU A 134 -22.38 -23.31 -1.03
N ALA A 135 -23.48 -23.95 -1.44
CA ALA A 135 -24.10 -25.05 -0.69
C ALA A 135 -23.42 -26.41 -0.92
N ASP A 136 -22.59 -26.55 -1.96
CA ASP A 136 -21.85 -27.76 -2.27
C ASP A 136 -20.39 -27.65 -1.81
N PRO A 137 -19.97 -28.38 -0.75
CA PRO A 137 -18.60 -28.35 -0.27
C PRO A 137 -17.55 -28.82 -1.29
N ALA A 138 -17.94 -29.59 -2.31
CA ALA A 138 -17.06 -29.93 -3.43
C ALA A 138 -16.83 -28.71 -4.31
N CYS A 139 -17.89 -27.99 -4.72
CA CYS A 139 -17.76 -26.77 -5.51
C CYS A 139 -17.01 -25.66 -4.77
N VAL A 140 -17.22 -25.50 -3.46
CA VAL A 140 -16.45 -24.53 -2.64
C VAL A 140 -14.97 -24.89 -2.64
N ARG A 141 -14.62 -26.17 -2.48
CA ARG A 141 -13.23 -26.63 -2.55
C ARG A 141 -12.63 -26.46 -3.94
N ASP A 142 -13.37 -26.77 -4.99
CA ASP A 142 -12.91 -26.59 -6.37
C ASP A 142 -12.69 -25.10 -6.68
N LEU A 143 -13.56 -24.22 -6.17
CA LEU A 143 -13.42 -22.78 -6.31
C LEU A 143 -12.26 -22.25 -5.47
N GLN A 144 -12.07 -22.74 -4.25
CA GLN A 144 -10.92 -22.41 -3.42
C GLN A 144 -9.63 -22.93 -4.02
N ASP A 145 -9.62 -24.12 -4.62
CA ASP A 145 -8.46 -24.68 -5.30
C ASP A 145 -8.25 -23.98 -6.65
N PHE A 146 -9.29 -23.48 -7.30
CA PHE A 146 -9.17 -22.57 -8.44
C PHE A 146 -8.55 -21.24 -8.00
N PHE A 147 -9.00 -20.63 -6.91
CA PHE A 147 -8.41 -19.40 -6.38
C PHE A 147 -7.04 -19.62 -5.75
N ARG A 148 -6.75 -20.77 -5.13
CA ARG A 148 -5.41 -21.14 -4.65
C ARG A 148 -4.49 -21.45 -5.79
N ARG A 149 -4.95 -22.12 -6.86
CA ARG A 149 -4.16 -22.30 -8.08
C ARG A 149 -4.00 -20.99 -8.82
N GLY A 150 -5.00 -20.11 -8.81
CA GLY A 150 -4.94 -18.75 -9.33
C GLY A 150 -4.00 -17.86 -8.53
N TYR A 151 -4.02 -17.91 -7.19
CA TYR A 151 -3.09 -17.18 -6.30
C TYR A 151 -1.70 -17.80 -6.32
N ALA A 152 -1.58 -19.12 -6.28
CA ALA A 152 -0.30 -19.83 -6.41
C ALA A 152 0.27 -19.66 -7.82
N ALA A 153 -0.58 -19.51 -8.85
CA ALA A 153 -0.20 -19.01 -10.15
C ALA A 153 0.20 -17.54 -10.00
N VAL A 154 -0.61 -16.56 -9.64
CA VAL A 154 -0.22 -15.13 -9.49
C VAL A 154 1.04 -14.90 -8.64
N THR A 155 1.31 -15.70 -7.61
CA THR A 155 2.53 -15.64 -6.78
C THR A 155 3.71 -16.46 -7.33
N LYS A 156 3.50 -17.31 -8.34
CA LYS A 156 4.52 -18.01 -9.16
C LYS A 156 4.45 -17.65 -10.65
N VAL A 157 3.64 -16.67 -11.03
CA VAL A 157 3.41 -16.19 -12.38
C VAL A 157 4.36 -15.01 -12.49
N PRO A 158 5.41 -15.12 -13.31
CA PRO A 158 6.21 -13.95 -13.67
C PRO A 158 5.28 -12.92 -14.33
N ASP A 159 5.65 -11.64 -14.25
CA ASP A 159 4.90 -10.41 -14.58
C ASP A 159 4.15 -10.36 -15.94
N GLU A 160 3.25 -11.29 -16.27
CA GLU A 160 2.82 -11.56 -17.66
C GLU A 160 1.35 -11.24 -18.01
N GLU A 161 0.57 -10.56 -17.18
CA GLU A 161 -0.74 -10.04 -17.61
C GLU A 161 -0.88 -8.52 -17.52
N PHE A 162 0.22 -7.81 -17.75
CA PHE A 162 0.16 -6.74 -18.75
C PHE A 162 0.33 -7.39 -20.12
N PRO A 163 -0.18 -6.79 -21.23
CA PRO A 163 0.05 -7.32 -22.57
C PRO A 163 1.51 -7.73 -22.73
N PHE A 164 1.82 -8.89 -23.32
CA PHE A 164 3.19 -9.43 -23.44
C PHE A 164 4.22 -8.40 -23.98
N TRP A 165 3.78 -7.40 -24.75
CA TRP A 165 4.63 -6.30 -25.22
C TRP A 165 4.92 -5.19 -24.18
N TYR A 166 4.17 -5.11 -23.07
CA TYR A 166 4.39 -4.18 -21.97
C TYR A 166 5.36 -4.73 -20.93
N SER A 167 5.28 -6.03 -20.60
CA SER A 167 6.17 -6.67 -19.61
C SER A 167 7.51 -7.10 -20.19
N ALA A 168 7.56 -7.52 -21.46
CA ALA A 168 8.83 -7.85 -22.14
C ALA A 168 9.76 -6.64 -22.34
N PHE A 169 9.25 -5.42 -22.16
CA PHE A 169 10.01 -4.18 -22.34
C PHE A 169 9.94 -3.22 -21.16
N SER A 170 9.28 -3.55 -20.04
CA SER A 170 9.36 -2.71 -18.85
C SER A 170 10.71 -2.96 -18.20
N PRO A 171 11.70 -2.07 -18.40
CA PRO A 171 13.02 -2.31 -17.85
C PRO A 171 12.90 -2.33 -16.32
N SER A 172 13.69 -3.16 -15.64
CA SER A 172 13.74 -3.17 -14.16
C SER A 172 14.18 -1.82 -13.56
N TRP A 173 14.66 -0.93 -14.43
CA TRP A 173 15.08 0.42 -14.10
C TRP A 173 14.75 1.42 -15.21
N THR A 174 14.54 2.69 -14.84
CA THR A 174 14.42 3.81 -15.80
C THR A 174 15.26 5.00 -15.34
N PRO A 175 15.87 5.79 -16.25
CA PRO A 175 16.53 7.04 -15.87
C PRO A 175 15.54 8.18 -15.58
N LEU A 176 14.30 8.07 -16.06
CA LEU A 176 13.28 9.12 -15.93
C LEU A 176 11.92 8.49 -15.61
N GLN A 177 11.26 9.04 -14.60
CA GLN A 177 9.90 8.70 -14.24
C GLN A 177 9.08 9.97 -14.05
N VAL A 178 7.86 9.96 -14.57
CA VAL A 178 6.87 11.00 -14.30
C VAL A 178 5.61 10.33 -13.78
N SER A 179 5.08 10.86 -12.69
CA SER A 179 3.91 10.35 -11.99
C SER A 179 2.88 11.45 -11.81
N CYS A 180 1.60 11.12 -11.93
CA CYS A 180 0.48 11.96 -11.55
C CYS A 180 -0.38 11.16 -10.59
N PHE A 181 -0.17 11.36 -9.28
CA PHE A 181 -0.79 10.55 -8.24
C PHE A 181 -2.28 10.22 -8.50
N PRO A 182 -2.72 8.97 -8.24
CA PRO A 182 -1.91 7.82 -7.80
C PRO A 182 -1.18 7.10 -8.94
N PHE A 183 -1.30 7.59 -10.18
CA PHE A 183 -0.84 6.86 -11.35
C PHE A 183 0.58 7.24 -11.74
N ALA A 184 1.34 6.24 -12.15
CA ALA A 184 2.60 6.44 -12.81
C ALA A 184 2.36 6.57 -14.33
N LEU A 185 2.97 7.55 -15.00
CA LEU A 185 2.66 7.84 -16.41
C LEU A 185 3.47 7.00 -17.41
N PHE A 186 4.74 6.69 -17.10
CA PHE A 186 5.64 6.00 -18.02
C PHE A 186 5.92 4.56 -17.61
N HIS A 187 6.35 4.33 -16.36
CA HIS A 187 6.70 3.00 -15.86
C HIS A 187 5.89 2.66 -14.61
N GLU A 188 5.82 1.39 -14.25
CA GLU A 188 5.19 0.98 -12.98
C GLU A 188 5.92 1.56 -11.77
N GLN A 189 5.21 1.78 -10.67
CA GLN A 189 5.77 2.26 -9.39
C GLN A 189 6.86 1.34 -8.80
N LYS A 190 6.91 0.07 -9.23
CA LYS A 190 7.95 -0.90 -8.85
C LYS A 190 9.25 -0.74 -9.65
N THR A 191 9.21 -0.06 -10.79
CA THR A 191 10.37 0.15 -11.66
C THR A 191 11.37 1.06 -10.98
N SER A 192 12.61 0.62 -10.77
CA SER A 192 13.59 1.43 -10.03
C SER A 192 14.01 2.66 -10.83
N VAL A 193 13.98 3.85 -10.25
CA VAL A 193 14.40 5.07 -10.96
C VAL A 193 15.87 5.36 -10.66
N TYR A 194 16.72 5.48 -11.68
CA TYR A 194 18.14 5.86 -11.57
C TYR A 194 18.39 7.17 -12.32
N GLY A 195 17.90 8.27 -11.78
CA GLY A 195 17.97 9.58 -12.40
C GLY A 195 16.95 10.54 -11.83
N LEU A 196 15.91 10.86 -12.62
CA LEU A 196 14.92 11.87 -12.29
C LEU A 196 13.53 11.25 -12.09
N ASP A 197 12.93 11.49 -10.92
CA ASP A 197 11.55 11.08 -10.60
C ASP A 197 10.68 12.30 -10.29
N LEU A 198 9.72 12.61 -11.16
CA LEU A 198 8.87 13.80 -11.07
C LEU A 198 7.41 13.43 -10.78
N GLY A 199 6.87 13.85 -9.64
CA GLY A 199 5.43 13.86 -9.37
C GLY A 199 4.81 15.19 -9.78
N LEU A 200 3.74 15.20 -10.56
CA LEU A 200 2.99 16.43 -10.88
C LEU A 200 2.14 16.92 -9.70
N ILE A 201 1.65 15.99 -8.89
CA ILE A 201 0.86 16.24 -7.67
C ILE A 201 1.56 15.55 -6.51
N GLY A 202 1.69 14.23 -6.63
CA GLY A 202 2.45 13.38 -5.73
C GLY A 202 3.06 12.20 -6.47
N ARG A 203 3.89 11.43 -5.77
CA ARG A 203 4.54 10.22 -6.30
C ARG A 203 4.53 9.09 -5.27
N ILE A 204 4.39 7.86 -5.76
CA ILE A 204 4.64 6.63 -5.02
C ILE A 204 5.66 5.84 -5.83
N GLN A 205 6.78 5.50 -5.20
CA GLN A 205 7.90 4.85 -5.88
C GLN A 205 8.53 3.81 -4.97
N ASP A 206 8.83 2.61 -5.47
CA ASP A 206 9.50 1.60 -4.64
C ASP A 206 10.95 2.01 -4.38
N LYS A 207 11.71 2.26 -5.45
CA LYS A 207 13.12 2.66 -5.36
C LYS A 207 13.39 3.88 -6.22
N ALA A 208 14.01 4.89 -5.62
CA ALA A 208 14.44 6.11 -6.32
C ALA A 208 15.89 6.44 -5.95
N TYR A 209 16.75 6.36 -6.96
CA TYR A 209 18.17 6.70 -6.92
C TYR A 209 18.39 7.95 -7.78
N GLY A 210 18.82 9.05 -7.17
CA GLY A 210 18.98 10.35 -7.87
C GLY A 210 18.08 11.45 -7.33
N ILE A 211 17.50 12.27 -8.22
CA ILE A 211 16.71 13.43 -7.83
C ILE A 211 15.22 13.08 -7.96
N SER A 212 14.48 13.32 -6.90
CA SER A 212 13.04 13.16 -6.88
C SER A 212 12.35 14.43 -6.44
N PHE A 213 11.26 14.80 -7.10
CA PHE A 213 10.49 16.00 -6.80
C PHE A 213 8.99 15.71 -6.83
N ALA A 214 8.25 16.20 -5.84
CA ALA A 214 6.78 16.16 -5.84
C ALA A 214 6.18 17.40 -5.13
N PRO A 215 5.26 18.16 -5.76
CA PRO A 215 4.69 19.36 -5.17
C PRO A 215 3.93 19.15 -3.86
N LEU A 216 3.21 18.04 -3.68
CA LEU A 216 2.44 17.80 -2.46
C LEU A 216 3.07 16.71 -1.61
N PHE A 217 3.24 15.51 -2.16
CA PHE A 217 3.77 14.40 -1.37
C PHE A 217 4.61 13.41 -2.17
N SER A 218 5.57 12.84 -1.47
CA SER A 218 6.48 11.82 -1.97
C SER A 218 6.42 10.62 -1.04
N CYS A 219 6.07 9.44 -1.56
CA CYS A 219 6.20 8.17 -0.85
C CYS A 219 7.26 7.32 -1.55
N THR A 220 8.33 6.95 -0.85
CA THR A 220 9.39 6.12 -1.44
C THR A 220 9.85 5.03 -0.49
N ARG A 221 9.79 3.75 -0.88
CA ARG A 221 10.26 2.69 0.04
C ARG A 221 11.77 2.77 0.27
N ASN A 222 12.57 2.95 -0.78
CA ASN A 222 14.02 3.11 -0.69
C ASN A 222 14.47 4.34 -1.49
N HIS A 223 14.97 5.35 -0.79
CA HIS A 223 15.49 6.57 -1.40
C HIS A 223 17.00 6.69 -1.21
N CYS A 224 17.72 6.98 -2.30
CA CYS A 224 19.15 7.27 -2.29
C CYS A 224 19.46 8.41 -3.26
N GLY A 225 19.50 9.64 -2.75
CA GLY A 225 19.80 10.83 -3.56
C GLY A 225 19.24 12.10 -2.94
N ILE A 226 18.51 12.90 -3.70
CA ILE A 226 17.83 14.11 -3.23
C ILE A 226 16.32 13.93 -3.42
N ASN A 227 15.54 14.03 -2.35
CA ASN A 227 14.09 14.00 -2.39
C ASN A 227 13.51 15.34 -1.94
N LEU A 228 12.85 16.04 -2.83
CA LEU A 228 12.19 17.32 -2.57
C LEU A 228 10.67 17.11 -2.60
N SER A 229 10.00 17.44 -1.50
CA SER A 229 8.54 17.40 -1.43
C SER A 229 7.97 18.68 -0.85
N GLY A 230 6.89 19.19 -1.42
CA GLY A 230 6.34 20.47 -0.98
C GLY A 230 5.56 20.40 0.33
N VAL A 231 5.03 19.23 0.73
CA VAL A 231 4.36 19.07 2.04
C VAL A 231 4.88 17.86 2.79
N PHE A 232 4.71 16.65 2.22
CA PHE A 232 5.02 15.39 2.91
C PHE A 232 6.08 14.58 2.18
N ALA A 233 7.11 14.12 2.89
CA ALA A 233 8.02 13.08 2.40
C ALA A 233 8.00 11.87 3.33
N LEU A 234 7.43 10.77 2.82
CA LEU A 234 7.38 9.48 3.49
C LEU A 234 8.45 8.58 2.87
N SER A 235 9.33 8.01 3.68
CA SER A 235 10.29 7.02 3.21
C SER A 235 10.41 5.81 4.13
N GLY A 236 10.57 4.63 3.53
CA GLY A 236 10.96 3.44 4.29
C GLY A 236 12.40 3.63 4.74
N THR A 237 13.34 3.55 3.81
CA THR A 237 14.76 3.80 4.04
C THR A 237 15.22 5.05 3.30
N ASN A 238 15.81 6.01 4.01
CA ASN A 238 16.45 7.20 3.45
C ASN A 238 17.97 7.09 3.55
N LYS A 239 18.67 7.04 2.42
CA LYS A 239 20.15 7.08 2.34
C LYS A 239 20.66 8.37 1.69
N GLY A 240 19.81 9.38 1.59
CA GLY A 240 20.08 10.63 0.88
C GLY A 240 19.66 11.88 1.65
N LEU A 241 19.47 12.97 0.93
CA LEU A 241 18.94 14.23 1.42
C LEU A 241 17.43 14.30 1.13
N THR A 242 16.61 14.33 2.17
CA THR A 242 15.16 14.56 2.04
C THR A 242 14.81 15.94 2.59
N ILE A 243 14.10 16.75 1.81
CA ILE A 243 13.61 18.09 2.22
C ILE A 243 12.10 18.15 2.01
N ALA A 244 11.35 18.31 3.11
CA ALA A 244 9.92 18.58 3.09
C ALA A 244 9.46 19.18 4.42
N PRO A 245 8.38 19.99 4.47
CA PRO A 245 7.85 20.50 5.73
C PRO A 245 7.56 19.41 6.77
N VAL A 246 7.03 18.27 6.34
CA VAL A 246 6.79 17.10 7.19
C VAL A 246 7.48 15.89 6.58
N THR A 247 8.33 15.24 7.36
CA THR A 247 9.05 14.03 6.94
C THR A 247 8.75 12.89 7.90
N MET A 248 8.54 11.69 7.34
CA MET A 248 8.43 10.46 8.10
C MET A 248 9.34 9.43 7.47
N THR A 249 10.33 8.95 8.21
CA THR A 249 11.31 7.97 7.73
C THR A 249 11.36 6.80 8.68
N GLN A 250 11.20 5.56 8.22
CA GLN A 250 11.38 4.41 9.11
C GLN A 250 12.87 4.27 9.46
N ASP A 251 13.72 4.15 8.45
CA ASP A 251 15.15 3.96 8.61
C ASP A 251 15.96 5.07 7.93
N ASN A 252 16.42 6.03 8.74
CA ASN A 252 17.18 7.18 8.25
C ASN A 252 18.69 6.94 8.38
N HIS A 253 19.39 6.84 7.25
CA HIS A 253 20.86 6.85 7.13
C HIS A 253 21.39 8.12 6.47
N GLY A 254 20.50 9.04 6.12
CA GLY A 254 20.81 10.26 5.37
C GLY A 254 20.59 11.53 6.18
N VAL A 255 20.31 12.61 5.47
CA VAL A 255 19.97 13.92 6.05
C VAL A 255 18.50 14.21 5.75
N VAL A 256 17.75 14.60 6.77
CA VAL A 256 16.34 14.97 6.66
C VAL A 256 16.17 16.40 7.16
N ILE A 257 15.60 17.26 6.34
CA ILE A 257 15.34 18.67 6.65
C ILE A 257 13.85 18.94 6.53
N GLY A 258 13.23 19.44 7.59
CA GLY A 258 11.80 19.72 7.63
C GLY A 258 11.39 20.58 8.81
N LEU A 259 10.12 20.94 8.90
CA LEU A 259 9.58 21.57 10.11
C LEU A 259 9.34 20.50 11.18
N ILE A 260 8.80 19.35 10.75
CA ILE A 260 8.52 18.20 11.59
C ILE A 260 9.19 16.98 10.95
N ASN A 261 10.10 16.35 11.68
CA ASN A 261 10.77 15.14 11.26
C ASN A 261 10.43 14.02 12.25
N THR A 262 9.87 12.93 11.75
CA THR A 262 9.54 11.75 12.55
C THR A 262 10.31 10.53 12.00
N GLY A 263 11.00 9.82 12.90
CA GLY A 263 11.78 8.63 12.62
C GLY A 263 11.34 7.47 13.50
N VAL A 264 10.81 6.39 12.91
CA VAL A 264 10.50 5.16 13.66
C VAL A 264 11.46 4.09 13.20
N ALA A 265 12.60 4.00 13.88
CA ALA A 265 13.68 3.12 13.49
C ALA A 265 13.57 1.80 14.24
N GLU A 266 13.19 0.74 13.53
CA GLU A 266 13.27 -0.63 14.06
C GLU A 266 14.72 -1.10 14.25
N GLN A 267 15.68 -0.46 13.57
CA GLN A 267 17.10 -0.79 13.60
C GLN A 267 17.96 0.44 13.90
N GLU A 268 19.29 0.26 13.98
CA GLU A 268 20.26 1.35 14.19
C GLU A 268 20.22 2.35 13.02
N SER A 269 19.37 3.37 13.09
CA SER A 269 19.36 4.46 12.12
C SER A 269 20.43 5.50 12.42
N GLY A 270 21.28 5.77 11.42
CA GLY A 270 22.47 6.62 11.52
C GLY A 270 22.28 8.07 11.06
N GLY A 271 21.06 8.52 10.80
CA GLY A 271 20.81 9.75 10.07
C GLY A 271 20.91 11.04 10.88
N VAL A 272 20.92 12.15 10.16
CA VAL A 272 20.84 13.53 10.67
C VAL A 272 19.45 14.09 10.43
N GLN A 273 18.88 14.75 11.42
CA GLN A 273 17.58 15.44 11.30
C GLN A 273 17.75 16.92 11.68
N VAL A 274 17.25 17.80 10.83
CA VAL A 274 17.25 19.26 11.03
C VAL A 274 15.82 19.77 10.89
N GLY A 275 15.27 20.39 11.93
CA GLY A 275 13.91 20.90 11.88
C GLY A 275 13.44 21.67 13.10
N LEU A 276 12.16 22.06 13.15
CA LEU A 276 11.61 22.68 14.37
C LEU A 276 11.36 21.60 15.42
N ILE A 277 10.80 20.47 14.99
CA ILE A 277 10.49 19.31 15.82
C ILE A 277 11.17 18.09 15.18
N ASN A 278 12.03 17.43 15.93
CA ASN A 278 12.64 16.16 15.56
C ASN A 278 12.21 15.10 16.59
N GLU A 279 11.67 13.99 16.10
CA GLU A 279 11.33 12.82 16.88
C GLU A 279 11.97 11.61 16.22
N ALA A 280 12.89 10.92 16.90
CA ALA A 280 13.50 9.71 16.35
C ALA A 280 13.96 8.76 17.44
N ASP A 281 13.65 7.48 17.31
CA ASP A 281 14.11 6.47 18.27
C ASP A 281 15.65 6.33 18.25
N ASN A 282 16.22 6.33 17.03
CA ASN A 282 17.67 6.25 16.80
C ASN A 282 18.10 7.38 15.84
N GLY A 283 19.12 8.16 16.21
CA GLY A 283 19.62 9.22 15.33
C GLY A 283 20.99 9.71 15.76
N ILE A 284 21.89 9.98 14.82
CA ILE A 284 23.24 10.44 15.19
C ILE A 284 23.20 11.89 15.65
N LEU A 285 22.44 12.73 14.94
CA LEU A 285 22.40 14.16 15.20
C LEU A 285 21.00 14.71 14.93
N GLN A 286 20.43 15.37 15.94
CA GLN A 286 19.18 16.12 15.83
C GLN A 286 19.45 17.59 16.12
N ILE A 287 19.06 18.48 15.21
CA ILE A 287 19.17 19.94 15.38
C ILE A 287 17.77 20.54 15.22
N GLY A 288 17.27 21.19 16.26
CA GLY A 288 15.94 21.80 16.20
C GLY A 288 15.48 22.55 17.42
N LEU A 289 14.25 23.09 17.41
CA LEU A 289 13.72 23.71 18.63
C LEU A 289 13.37 22.66 19.68
N ILE A 290 12.77 21.57 19.24
CA ILE A 290 12.33 20.45 20.08
C ILE A 290 12.94 19.18 19.48
N ASN A 291 13.75 18.48 20.28
CA ASN A 291 14.32 17.18 19.92
C ASN A 291 13.85 16.13 20.93
N GLN A 292 13.30 15.03 20.42
CA GLN A 292 12.86 13.89 21.23
C GLN A 292 13.47 12.61 20.65
N GLY A 293 14.22 11.88 21.48
CA GLY A 293 14.69 10.54 21.15
C GLY A 293 14.42 9.56 22.28
N HIS A 294 14.33 8.27 21.97
CA HIS A 294 14.12 7.24 22.99
C HIS A 294 15.44 6.60 23.39
N ASP A 295 16.08 5.82 22.51
CA ASP A 295 17.03 4.81 22.97
C ASP A 295 18.48 5.03 22.49
N ASN A 296 18.73 5.67 21.33
CA ASN A 296 20.10 5.86 20.83
C ASN A 296 20.33 7.17 20.07
N SER A 297 19.67 8.25 20.46
CA SER A 297 20.05 9.56 19.94
C SER A 297 21.45 9.92 20.46
N LYS A 298 22.44 10.18 19.60
CA LYS A 298 23.81 10.45 20.07
C LYS A 298 24.00 11.90 20.48
N VAL A 299 23.59 12.84 19.62
CA VAL A 299 23.75 14.28 19.84
C VAL A 299 22.45 15.02 19.53
N GLN A 300 22.01 15.87 20.45
CA GLN A 300 20.85 16.75 20.26
C GLN A 300 21.25 18.20 20.51
N ILE A 301 20.87 19.11 19.61
CA ILE A 301 21.11 20.55 19.72
C ILE A 301 19.78 21.27 19.55
N GLY A 302 19.33 22.00 20.57
CA GLY A 302 18.03 22.67 20.50
C GLY A 302 17.61 23.54 21.67
N LEU A 303 16.37 24.05 21.64
CA LEU A 303 15.82 24.79 22.79
C LEU A 303 15.43 23.80 23.90
N TYR A 304 14.74 22.72 23.51
CA TYR A 304 14.30 21.63 24.36
C TYR A 304 14.77 20.30 23.79
N ASN A 305 15.53 19.55 24.58
CA ASN A 305 16.03 18.23 24.24
C ASN A 305 15.50 17.19 25.23
N LYS A 306 15.07 16.04 24.75
CA LYS A 306 14.64 14.91 25.57
C LYS A 306 15.19 13.61 24.99
N SER A 307 15.89 12.83 25.81
CA SER A 307 16.24 11.45 25.47
C SER A 307 16.57 10.58 26.68
N ASN A 308 16.87 9.31 26.43
CA ASN A 308 17.67 8.46 27.31
C ASN A 308 19.05 8.33 26.60
N GLY A 309 20.17 8.53 27.29
CA GLY A 309 21.47 8.17 26.73
C GLY A 309 22.17 9.10 25.71
N SER A 310 21.93 10.42 25.68
CA SER A 310 22.53 11.33 24.67
C SER A 310 23.38 12.48 25.22
N ILE A 311 24.20 13.10 24.35
CA ILE A 311 24.81 14.41 24.60
C ILE A 311 23.85 15.49 24.08
N GLN A 312 23.41 16.38 24.97
CA GLN A 312 22.40 17.40 24.70
C GLN A 312 22.99 18.80 24.92
N PHE A 313 22.78 19.68 23.95
CA PHE A 313 23.07 21.11 24.04
C PHE A 313 21.79 21.90 23.84
N GLY A 314 21.37 22.66 24.85
CA GLY A 314 20.13 23.42 24.75
C GLY A 314 19.70 24.16 26.00
N LEU A 315 18.68 25.00 25.89
CA LEU A 315 18.18 25.78 27.03
C LEU A 315 17.65 24.87 28.14
N ILE A 316 16.91 23.82 27.76
CA ILE A 316 16.32 22.83 28.65
C ILE A 316 16.64 21.43 28.11
N ASN A 317 17.33 20.61 28.90
CA ASN A 317 17.76 19.27 28.51
C ASN A 317 17.25 18.24 29.52
N HIS A 318 16.49 17.25 29.05
CA HIS A 318 16.04 16.11 29.82
C HIS A 318 16.74 14.84 29.34
N ASN A 319 17.61 14.27 30.16
CA ASN A 319 18.25 12.97 29.91
C ASN A 319 17.98 12.04 31.09
N ALA A 320 17.18 10.99 30.90
CA ALA A 320 16.80 10.07 31.98
C ALA A 320 18.01 9.35 32.60
N ASP A 321 19.09 9.16 31.83
CA ASP A 321 20.29 8.42 32.24
C ASP A 321 21.45 9.34 32.68
N ALA A 322 21.21 10.66 32.74
CA ALA A 322 22.18 11.60 33.27
C ALA A 322 22.22 11.58 34.80
N LEU A 323 23.35 11.98 35.38
CA LEU A 323 23.50 12.16 36.83
C LEU A 323 22.43 13.11 37.41
N ILE A 324 22.07 14.14 36.64
CA ILE A 324 20.99 15.08 36.94
C ILE A 324 20.05 15.09 35.72
N PRO A 325 18.81 14.56 35.83
CA PRO A 325 17.95 14.38 34.67
C PRO A 325 17.59 15.66 33.92
N TRP A 326 17.49 16.79 34.63
CA TRP A 326 17.18 18.10 34.06
C TRP A 326 18.35 19.06 34.24
N MET A 327 18.96 19.51 33.14
CA MET A 327 20.10 20.44 33.18
C MET A 327 19.93 21.57 32.14
N PRO A 328 20.28 22.82 32.49
CA PRO A 328 20.37 23.89 31.51
C PRO A 328 21.68 23.79 30.71
N LEU A 329 21.66 24.32 29.49
CA LEU A 329 22.79 24.44 28.55
C LEU A 329 23.38 23.12 28.05
N ILE A 330 23.81 22.22 28.93
CA ILE A 330 24.49 20.97 28.58
C ILE A 330 23.97 19.84 29.49
N ASN A 331 23.64 18.69 28.90
CA ASN A 331 23.38 17.46 29.64
C ASN A 331 23.99 16.26 28.91
N PHE A 332 24.47 15.26 29.64
CA PHE A 332 25.02 14.04 29.07
C PHE A 332 24.88 12.88 30.05
N SER A 333 24.62 11.69 29.52
CA SER A 333 24.73 10.45 30.28
C SER A 333 26.18 10.02 30.34
N MET A 334 26.58 9.35 31.43
CA MET A 334 27.82 8.61 31.41
C MET A 334 27.60 7.39 30.50
N PRO A 335 28.63 6.94 29.75
CA PRO A 335 28.55 5.62 29.14
C PRO A 335 28.22 4.65 30.26
N ASP A 336 27.21 3.81 30.07
CA ASP A 336 26.99 2.69 30.98
C ASP A 336 28.35 2.05 31.23
N LYS A 337 28.64 1.76 32.50
CA LYS A 337 29.78 0.90 32.81
C LYS A 337 29.53 -0.34 32.00
N VAL A 338 30.26 -0.49 30.89
CA VAL A 338 30.27 -1.68 30.06
C VAL A 338 30.34 -2.80 31.08
N GLU A 339 29.25 -3.54 31.22
CA GLU A 339 29.26 -4.70 32.08
C GLU A 339 30.31 -5.58 31.44
N MET A 340 31.53 -5.52 31.97
CA MET A 340 32.58 -6.45 31.65
C MET A 340 32.03 -7.76 32.17
N SER A 341 31.26 -8.45 31.33
CA SER A 341 30.96 -9.85 31.50
C SER A 341 32.33 -10.51 31.62
N ALA A 342 32.68 -10.86 32.84
CA ALA A 342 33.86 -11.66 33.12
C ALA A 342 33.61 -13.01 32.45
N GLU A 343 34.09 -13.16 31.22
CA GLU A 343 34.23 -14.46 30.54
C GLU A 343 35.37 -15.27 31.16
#